data_AF-A0A3D0XQW1-F1
#
_entry.id   AF-A0A3D0XQW1-F1
#
_cell.length_a   1.000
_cell.length_b   1.000
_cell.length_c   1.000
_cell.angle_alpha   90.00
_cell.angle_beta   90.00
_cell.angle_gamma   90.00
#
_symmetry.space_group_name_H-M   'P 1'
#
loop_
_entity.id
_entity.type
_entity.pdbx_description
1 polymer ?
#
loop_
_entity_poly.entity_id
_entity_poly.type
_entity_poly.pdbx_seq_one_letter_code
_entity_poly.pdbx_strand_id
1 'polypeptide(L)'
;MKTENIDLCELDDLVIPRCLLEAAEITGNCDLEIQCVPGAIIITASNLLDGVPAPLMALFHDLGISDAAVRSVLMEGGLPNE
;
A
#
# COMPACT_ATOMS: atom_id res chain seq x y z
N MET A 1 -13.56 -36.10 -5.25
CA MET A 1 -13.20 -34.69 -4.99
C MET A 1 -13.67 -33.92 -6.20
N LYS A 2 -14.85 -33.29 -6.12
CA LYS A 2 -15.41 -32.55 -7.24
C LYS A 2 -14.70 -31.20 -7.27
N THR A 3 -13.97 -30.93 -8.33
CA THR A 3 -13.48 -29.59 -8.63
C THR A 3 -14.70 -28.80 -9.08
N GLU A 4 -15.29 -28.07 -8.14
CA GLU A 4 -16.29 -27.06 -8.44
C GLU A 4 -15.70 -26.08 -9.45
N ASN A 5 -16.37 -26.00 -10.60
CA ASN A 5 -16.05 -25.11 -11.70
C ASN A 5 -16.41 -23.72 -11.22
N ILE A 6 -15.43 -22.98 -10.70
CA ILE A 6 -15.62 -21.59 -10.28
C ILE A 6 -15.85 -20.82 -11.57
N ASP A 7 -17.08 -20.40 -11.79
CA ASP A 7 -17.46 -19.52 -12.89
C ASP A 7 -16.72 -18.20 -12.69
N LEU A 8 -15.60 -18.01 -13.41
CA LEU A 8 -14.67 -16.89 -13.24
C LEU A 8 -15.30 -15.53 -13.67
N CYS A 9 -16.56 -15.51 -14.09
CA CYS A 9 -17.24 -14.34 -14.65
C CYS A 9 -17.87 -13.39 -13.59
N GLU A 10 -17.84 -13.71 -12.30
CA GLU A 10 -18.22 -12.80 -11.19
C GLU A 10 -17.01 -12.26 -10.40
N LEU A 11 -15.79 -12.36 -10.93
CA LEU A 11 -14.56 -11.98 -10.23
C LEU A 11 -14.10 -10.57 -10.60
N ASP A 12 -14.71 -9.54 -10.02
CA ASP A 12 -14.06 -8.22 -9.91
C ASP A 12 -12.90 -8.24 -8.88
N ASP A 13 -12.74 -9.34 -8.15
CA ASP A 13 -11.73 -9.50 -7.11
C ASP A 13 -10.52 -10.33 -7.57
N LEU A 14 -9.32 -9.75 -7.46
CA LEU A 14 -8.04 -10.45 -7.63
C LEU A 14 -7.60 -11.08 -6.31
N VAL A 15 -7.66 -12.40 -6.21
CA VAL A 15 -7.19 -13.13 -5.02
C VAL A 15 -5.69 -13.42 -5.12
N ILE A 16 -4.89 -12.82 -4.24
CA ILE A 16 -3.45 -13.04 -4.16
C ILE A 16 -3.13 -14.09 -3.09
N PRO A 17 -2.40 -15.19 -3.43
CA PRO A 17 -1.95 -16.15 -2.45
C PRO A 17 -1.10 -15.51 -1.34
N ARG A 18 -1.43 -15.81 -0.09
CA ARG A 18 -0.74 -15.25 1.09
C ARG A 18 0.78 -15.46 1.07
N CYS A 19 1.26 -16.61 0.58
CA CYS A 19 2.70 -16.86 0.48
C CYS A 19 3.43 -15.87 -0.45
N LEU A 20 2.76 -15.33 -1.47
CA LEU A 20 3.33 -14.29 -2.33
C LEU A 20 3.38 -12.93 -1.64
N LEU A 21 2.36 -12.60 -0.85
CA LEU A 21 2.36 -11.38 -0.03
C LEU A 21 3.45 -11.44 1.03
N GLU A 22 3.59 -12.56 1.73
CA GLU A 22 4.64 -12.79 2.72
C GLU A 22 6.04 -12.71 2.09
N ALA A 23 6.24 -13.30 0.91
CA ALA A 23 7.50 -13.22 0.18
C ALA A 23 7.83 -11.80 -0.33
N ALA A 24 6.81 -10.97 -0.51
CA ALA A 24 6.94 -9.55 -0.89
C ALA A 24 6.94 -8.61 0.33
N GLU A 25 6.95 -9.14 1.56
CA GLU A 25 6.87 -8.38 2.82
C GLU A 25 5.61 -7.48 2.93
N ILE A 26 4.55 -7.81 2.19
CA ILE A 26 3.26 -7.12 2.22
C ILE A 26 2.43 -7.69 3.38
N THR A 27 2.20 -6.87 4.40
CA THR A 27 1.36 -7.23 5.55
C THR A 27 -0.12 -7.07 5.22
N GLY A 28 -1.01 -7.84 5.86
CA GLY A 28 -2.45 -7.77 5.57
C GLY A 28 -3.15 -6.44 5.90
N ASN A 29 -2.44 -5.46 6.46
CA ASN A 29 -3.00 -4.16 6.87
C ASN A 29 -2.22 -2.97 6.30
N CYS A 30 -1.40 -3.17 5.28
CA CYS A 30 -0.76 -2.06 4.55
C CYS A 30 -1.56 -1.72 3.30
N ASP A 31 -1.54 -0.43 2.93
CA ASP A 31 -2.09 0.02 1.66
C ASP A 31 -1.27 -0.57 0.49
N LEU A 32 -1.93 -0.77 -0.65
CA LEU A 32 -1.31 -1.31 -1.86
C LEU A 32 -1.15 -0.20 -2.90
N GLU A 33 0.00 -0.20 -3.57
CA GLU A 33 0.22 0.55 -4.80
C GLU A 33 0.15 -0.42 -5.98
N ILE A 34 -0.61 -0.02 -7.02
CA ILE A 34 -0.83 -0.82 -8.22
C ILE A 34 -0.34 -0.04 -9.42
N GLN A 35 0.63 -0.61 -10.15
CA GLN A 35 1.13 -0.04 -11.39
C GLN A 35 0.89 -1.01 -12.56
N CYS A 36 0.22 -0.51 -13.61
CA CYS A 36 0.03 -1.23 -14.86
C CYS A 36 1.15 -0.88 -15.83
N VAL A 37 1.96 -1.87 -16.22
CA VAL A 37 3.02 -1.73 -17.23
C VAL A 37 2.77 -2.70 -18.39
N PRO A 38 3.33 -2.48 -19.59
CA PRO A 38 3.14 -3.41 -20.69
C PRO A 38 3.57 -4.84 -20.31
N GLY A 39 2.60 -5.76 -20.27
CA GLY A 39 2.82 -7.18 -19.96
C GLY A 39 2.87 -7.54 -18.47
N ALA A 40 2.69 -6.59 -17.54
CA ALA A 40 2.66 -6.91 -16.11
C ALA A 40 1.82 -5.93 -15.27
N ILE A 41 1.33 -6.42 -14.15
CA ILE A 41 0.76 -5.62 -13.06
C ILE A 41 1.73 -5.74 -11.89
N ILE A 42 2.22 -4.61 -11.40
CA ILE A 42 3.11 -4.53 -10.24
C ILE A 42 2.25 -4.16 -9.04
N ILE A 43 2.33 -4.97 -7.98
CA ILE A 43 1.61 -4.78 -6.73
C ILE A 43 2.65 -4.69 -5.62
N THR A 44 2.73 -3.54 -4.96
CA THR A 44 3.70 -3.26 -3.90
C THR A 44 3.00 -2.74 -2.65
N ALA A 45 3.64 -2.88 -1.48
CA ALA A 45 3.21 -2.15 -0.31
C ALA A 45 3.43 -0.66 -0.54
N SER A 46 2.39 0.14 -0.31
CA SER A 46 2.47 1.59 -0.41
C SER A 46 3.33 2.13 0.72
N ASN A 47 4.33 2.95 0.38
CA ASN A 47 5.06 3.74 1.36
C ASN A 47 4.46 5.14 1.42
N LEU A 48 3.75 5.45 2.50
CA LEU A 48 3.09 6.75 2.70
C LEU A 48 4.03 7.95 2.56
N LEU A 49 5.32 7.74 2.82
CA LEU A 49 6.33 8.80 2.69
C LEU A 49 6.67 9.12 1.23
N ASP A 50 6.42 8.22 0.28
CA ASP A 50 6.68 8.46 -1.15
C ASP A 50 5.74 9.53 -1.72
N GLY A 51 4.56 9.71 -1.11
CA GLY A 51 3.62 10.78 -1.43
C GLY A 51 4.04 12.16 -0.88
N VAL A 52 5.03 12.23 0.02
CA VAL A 52 5.45 13.49 0.65
C VAL A 52 6.53 14.16 -0.21
N PRO A 53 6.32 15.42 -0.67
CA PRO A 53 7.34 16.12 -1.43
C PRO A 53 8.66 16.24 -0.66
N ALA A 54 9.79 16.00 -1.33
CA ALA A 54 11.11 16.07 -0.71
C ALA A 54 11.40 17.39 0.07
N PRO A 55 10.98 18.58 -0.40
CA PRO A 55 11.16 19.82 0.37
C PRO A 55 10.38 19.82 1.70
N LEU A 56 9.22 19.16 1.75
CA LEU A 56 8.41 19.06 2.96
C LEU A 56 9.03 18.06 3.96
N MET A 57 9.56 16.94 3.48
CA MET A 57 10.35 16.03 4.32
C MET A 57 11.59 16.72 4.92
N ALA A 58 12.29 17.53 4.12
CA ALA A 58 13.44 18.30 4.62
C ALA A 58 13.02 19.28 5.73
N LEU A 59 11.89 19.97 5.57
CA LEU A 59 11.35 20.85 6.61
C LEU A 59 11.04 20.09 7.90
N PHE A 60 10.42 18.90 7.82
CA PHE A 60 10.15 18.09 9.00
C PHE A 60 11.43 17.69 9.73
N HIS A 61 12.44 17.26 8.97
CA HIS A 61 13.75 16.95 9.54
C HIS A 61 14.41 18.17 10.21
N ASP A 62 14.35 19.34 9.59
CA ASP A 62 14.88 20.59 10.15
C ASP A 62 14.16 21.02 11.44
N LEU A 63 12.87 20.65 11.58
CA LEU A 63 12.08 20.83 12.81
C LEU A 63 12.33 19.75 13.87
N GLY A 64 13.20 18.76 13.59
CA GLY A 64 13.48 17.64 14.49
C GLY A 64 12.39 16.57 14.53
N ILE A 65 11.49 16.55 13.55
CA ILE A 65 10.43 15.55 13.41
C ILE A 65 11.01 14.35 12.66
N SER A 66 10.87 13.16 13.24
CA SER A 66 11.36 11.93 12.61
C SER A 66 10.39 11.44 11.52
N ASP A 67 10.93 10.73 10.52
CA ASP A 67 10.15 10.05 9.48
C ASP A 67 9.09 9.12 10.06
N ALA A 68 9.37 8.49 11.20
CA ALA A 68 8.42 7.65 11.92
C ALA A 68 7.22 8.44 12.46
N ALA A 69 7.45 9.65 12.98
CA ALA A 69 6.38 10.54 13.44
C ALA A 69 5.52 11.02 12.26
N VAL A 70 6.14 11.42 11.15
CA VAL A 70 5.42 11.79 9.91
C VAL A 70 4.57 10.63 9.41
N ARG A 71 5.14 9.42 9.37
CA ARG A 71 4.43 8.20 8.96
C ARG A 71 3.24 7.89 9.87
N SER A 72 3.39 8.01 11.20
CA SER A 72 2.30 7.76 12.15
C SER A 72 1.11 8.68 11.89
N VAL A 73 1.38 9.98 11.69
CA VAL A 73 0.34 10.97 11.41
C VAL A 73 -0.36 10.69 10.07
N LEU A 74 0.40 10.28 9.05
CA LEU A 74 -0.18 9.91 7.76
C LEU A 74 -1.01 8.62 7.85
N MET A 75 -0.61 7.64 8.68
CA MET A 75 -1.36 6.40 8.92
C MET A 75 -2.65 6.63 9.71
N GLU A 76 -2.61 7.49 10.72
CA GLU A 76 -3.77 7.80 11.56
C GLU A 76 -4.81 8.67 10.83
N GLY A 77 -4.38 9.39 9.79
CA GLY A 77 -5.20 10.32 9.03
C GLY A 77 -5.47 11.62 9.82
N GLY A 78 -5.44 12.76 9.12
CA GLY A 78 -5.90 14.00 9.72
C GLY A 78 -7.42 13.97 9.89
N LEU A 79 -7.93 14.30 11.07
CA LEU A 79 -9.36 14.60 11.23
C LEU A 79 -9.72 15.75 10.27
N PRO A 80 -10.73 15.62 9.40
CA PRO A 80 -11.28 16.78 8.71
C PRO A 80 -11.87 17.68 9.79
N ASN A 81 -11.15 18.76 10.13
CA ASN A 81 -11.70 19.78 11.00
C ASN A 81 -12.83 20.48 10.24
N GLU A 82 -14.06 20.36 10.74
CA GLU A 82 -15.25 21.12 10.32
C GLU A 82 -15.14 22.60 10.71
#